data_AF-A0A8B6GRQ6-F1
#
_entry.id   AF-A0A8B6GRQ6-F1
#
_cell.length_a   1.000
_cell.length_b   1.000
_cell.length_c   1.000
_cell.angle_alpha   90.00
_cell.angle_beta   90.00
_cell.angle_gamma   90.00
#
_symmetry.space_group_name_H-M   'P 1'
#
loop_
_entity.id
_entity.type
_entity.pdbx_description
1 polymer ?
#
loop_
_entity_poly.entity_id
_entity_poly.type
_entity_poly.pdbx_seq_one_letter_code
_entity_poly.pdbx_strand_id
1 'polypeptide(L)'
;MAASLPIFPSFPVHENNAEIRWRKWISRLENLFIGLNIKDSKRQRALLLHYAGEDVNEVFDTLDNTGEDFAAAKHKLTAYFAPKKNTEYEIYKFRQAKQTSDETIDSFHTRLRQLAVNCEFTETSKEVKSQIIQGCHSTRLRRKALREDTTLEGLISSARALELSEKTGNGN
;
A
#
# COMPACT_ATOMS: atom_id res chain seq x y z
N MET A 1 -3.72 21.38 43.86
CA MET A 1 -2.98 22.00 42.74
C MET A 1 -3.56 21.40 41.46
N ALA A 2 -4.31 22.18 40.67
CA ALA A 2 -4.80 21.70 39.38
C ALA A 2 -3.59 21.54 38.46
N ALA A 3 -3.22 20.30 38.14
CA ALA A 3 -2.15 20.05 37.17
C ALA A 3 -2.67 20.46 35.79
N SER A 4 -2.19 21.60 35.29
CA SER A 4 -2.50 22.06 33.93
C SER A 4 -1.87 21.11 32.93
N LEU A 5 -2.66 20.67 31.95
CA LEU A 5 -2.16 19.92 30.81
C LEU A 5 -1.16 20.77 30.01
N PRO A 6 -0.01 20.22 29.59
CA PRO A 6 0.97 20.96 28.81
C PRO A 6 0.44 21.31 27.43
N ILE A 7 0.91 22.44 26.89
CA ILE A 7 0.53 22.87 25.55
C ILE A 7 1.08 21.87 24.54
N PHE A 8 0.19 21.31 23.72
CA PHE A 8 0.53 20.39 22.65
C PHE A 8 -0.30 20.76 21.41
N PRO A 9 0.32 20.95 20.24
CA PRO A 9 -0.39 21.42 19.06
C PRO A 9 -1.34 20.33 18.52
N SER A 10 -2.52 20.75 18.07
CA SER A 10 -3.47 19.89 17.38
C SER A 10 -2.91 19.35 16.06
N PHE A 11 -3.53 18.30 15.54
CA PHE A 11 -3.14 17.72 14.26
C PHE A 11 -3.86 18.45 13.10
N PRO A 12 -3.14 19.08 12.16
CA PRO A 12 -3.78 19.79 11.05
C PRO A 12 -4.19 18.80 9.96
N VAL A 13 -5.47 18.43 9.91
CA VAL A 13 -6.00 17.36 9.04
C VAL A 13 -5.86 17.70 7.55
N HIS A 14 -6.02 18.96 7.16
CA HIS A 14 -6.15 19.38 5.77
C HIS A 14 -4.84 19.59 4.98
N GLU A 15 -3.67 19.33 5.56
CA GLU A 15 -2.40 19.49 4.82
C GLU A 15 -1.95 18.17 4.13
N ASN A 16 -1.09 18.30 3.12
CA ASN A 16 -0.53 17.18 2.37
C ASN A 16 0.25 16.19 3.26
N ASN A 17 0.43 14.95 2.76
CA ASN A 17 1.17 13.88 3.46
C ASN A 17 0.64 13.57 4.87
N ALA A 18 -0.69 13.55 5.02
CA ALA A 18 -1.36 13.32 6.30
C ALA A 18 -0.84 12.08 7.04
N GLU A 19 -0.55 10.98 6.34
CA GLU A 19 0.02 9.75 6.93
C GLU A 19 1.34 10.02 7.69
N ILE A 20 2.30 10.67 7.04
CA ILE A 20 3.63 10.91 7.60
C ILE A 20 3.54 11.89 8.77
N ARG A 21 2.72 12.94 8.63
CA ARG A 21 2.50 13.93 9.68
C ARG A 21 1.79 13.31 10.88
N TRP A 22 0.76 12.49 10.65
CA TRP A 22 0.03 11.77 11.69
C TRP A 22 0.94 10.84 12.48
N ARG A 23 1.78 10.04 11.80
CA ARG A 23 2.76 9.16 12.46
C ARG A 23 3.73 9.94 13.34
N LYS A 24 4.24 11.08 12.87
CA LYS A 24 5.12 11.96 13.66
C LYS A 24 4.38 12.58 14.85
N TRP A 25 3.14 13.02 14.65
CA TRP A 25 2.32 13.64 15.69
C TRP A 25 1.99 12.65 16.81
N ILE A 26 1.55 11.43 16.46
CA ILE A 26 1.29 10.35 17.44
C ILE A 26 2.55 10.00 18.23
N SER A 27 3.70 9.86 17.58
CA SER A 27 4.95 9.56 18.28
C SER A 27 5.31 10.64 19.32
N ARG A 28 5.06 11.92 19.01
CA ARG A 28 5.24 13.02 19.97
C ARG A 28 4.25 12.94 21.13
N LEU A 29 3.01 12.54 20.87
CA LEU A 29 1.99 12.35 21.91
C LEU A 29 2.35 11.17 22.83
N GLU A 30 2.86 10.07 22.29
CA GLU A 30 3.32 8.93 23.08
C GLU A 30 4.50 9.31 23.98
N ASN A 31 5.45 10.11 23.47
CA ASN A 31 6.53 10.67 24.27
C ASN A 31 5.98 11.55 25.41
N LEU A 32 4.91 12.31 25.17
CA LEU A 32 4.25 13.09 26.22
C LEU A 32 3.65 12.20 27.30
N PHE A 33 3.00 11.09 26.93
CA PHE A 33 2.47 10.13 27.90
C PHE A 33 3.57 9.53 28.78
N ILE A 34 4.71 9.19 28.17
CA ILE A 34 5.88 8.70 28.91
C ILE A 34 6.39 9.78 29.87
N GLY A 35 6.59 11.00 29.38
CA GLY A 35 7.10 12.12 30.19
C GLY A 35 6.20 12.51 31.37
N LEU A 36 4.88 12.33 31.24
CA LEU A 36 3.90 12.57 32.30
C LEU A 36 3.55 11.31 33.12
N ASN A 37 4.21 10.18 32.86
CA ASN A 37 3.94 8.89 33.50
C ASN A 37 2.46 8.43 33.40
N ILE A 38 1.83 8.70 32.25
CA ILE A 38 0.44 8.32 31.96
C ILE A 38 0.43 6.90 31.39
N LYS A 39 -0.02 5.94 32.20
CA LYS A 39 -0.07 4.51 31.85
C LYS A 39 -1.47 3.97 31.62
N ASP A 40 -2.49 4.65 32.14
CA ASP A 40 -3.88 4.21 31.99
C ASP A 40 -4.36 4.40 30.55
N SER A 41 -4.80 3.32 29.92
CA SER A 41 -5.15 3.31 28.50
C SER A 41 -6.40 4.15 28.19
N LYS A 42 -7.37 4.20 29.11
CA LYS A 42 -8.57 5.03 28.96
C LYS A 42 -8.21 6.52 29.01
N ARG A 43 -7.31 6.89 29.92
CA ARG A 43 -6.75 8.25 30.01
C ARG A 43 -5.93 8.63 28.77
N GLN A 44 -5.12 7.71 28.25
CA GLN A 44 -4.38 7.94 27.00
C GLN A 44 -5.32 8.16 25.81
N ARG A 45 -6.40 7.37 25.70
CA ARG A 45 -7.45 7.56 24.68
C ARG A 45 -8.12 8.92 24.80
N ALA A 46 -8.52 9.32 26.02
CA ALA A 46 -9.13 10.62 26.25
C ALA A 46 -8.19 11.77 25.86
N LEU A 47 -6.91 11.67 26.21
CA LEU A 47 -5.91 12.68 25.86
C LEU A 47 -5.58 12.70 24.36
N LEU A 48 -5.61 11.56 23.68
CA LEU A 48 -5.49 11.50 22.23
C LEU A 48 -6.57 12.36 21.56
N LEU A 49 -7.84 12.15 21.90
CA LEU A 49 -8.96 12.88 21.32
C LEU A 49 -8.98 14.35 21.75
N HIS A 50 -8.53 14.65 22.97
CA HIS A 50 -8.41 16.03 23.44
C HIS A 50 -7.33 16.81 22.68
N TYR A 51 -6.13 16.26 22.56
CA TYR A 51 -5.01 16.96 21.92
C TYR A 51 -5.06 16.93 20.40
N ALA A 52 -5.71 15.93 19.78
CA ALA A 52 -5.77 15.82 18.33
C ALA A 52 -6.51 16.99 17.67
N GLY A 53 -7.47 17.60 18.39
CA GLY A 53 -8.24 18.75 17.92
C GLY A 53 -9.59 18.36 17.32
N GLU A 54 -10.40 19.38 17.04
CA GLU A 54 -11.79 19.25 16.59
C GLU A 54 -11.91 18.50 15.26
N ASP A 55 -11.10 18.86 14.23
CA ASP A 55 -11.09 18.17 12.94
C ASP A 55 -10.86 16.65 13.06
N VAL A 56 -10.02 16.22 14.02
CA VAL A 56 -9.77 14.79 14.24
C VAL A 56 -10.92 14.13 14.99
N ASN A 57 -11.60 14.85 15.88
CA ASN A 57 -12.80 14.34 16.55
C ASN A 57 -13.94 14.16 15.57
N GLU A 58 -14.17 15.12 14.65
CA GLU A 58 -15.16 14.97 13.58
C GLU A 58 -14.89 13.71 12.73
N VAL A 59 -13.63 13.48 12.36
CA VAL A 59 -13.22 12.24 11.69
C VAL A 59 -13.53 11.03 12.56
N PHE A 60 -13.15 11.06 13.84
CA PHE A 60 -13.30 9.95 14.77
C PHE A 60 -14.76 9.54 14.97
N ASP A 61 -15.68 10.52 15.03
CA ASP A 61 -17.12 10.30 15.18
C ASP A 61 -17.74 9.58 13.97
N THR A 62 -17.08 9.61 12.80
CA THR A 62 -17.48 8.83 11.61
C THR A 62 -17.00 7.39 11.61
N LEU A 63 -16.13 6.99 12.55
CA LEU A 63 -15.50 5.67 12.56
C LEU A 63 -16.27 4.68 13.44
N ASP A 64 -16.58 3.50 12.89
CA ASP A 64 -17.18 2.41 13.66
C ASP A 64 -16.14 1.63 14.48
N ASN A 65 -16.59 1.05 15.60
CA ASN A 65 -15.80 0.16 16.46
C ASN A 65 -14.48 0.79 16.92
N THR A 66 -14.52 2.00 17.48
CA THR A 66 -13.33 2.74 17.90
C THR A 66 -12.62 2.18 19.14
N GLY A 67 -13.24 1.21 19.82
CA GLY A 67 -12.76 0.66 21.08
C GLY A 67 -12.75 1.66 22.24
N GLU A 68 -12.46 1.15 23.44
CA GLU A 68 -12.37 1.94 24.67
C GLU A 68 -10.94 2.29 25.10
N ASP A 69 -9.94 1.77 24.39
CA ASP A 69 -8.53 1.89 24.73
C ASP A 69 -7.76 2.75 23.70
N PHE A 70 -6.56 3.20 24.11
CA PHE A 70 -5.71 4.03 23.26
C PHE A 70 -5.27 3.33 21.98
N ALA A 71 -4.98 2.02 22.05
CA ALA A 71 -4.47 1.27 20.91
C ALA A 71 -5.51 1.15 19.80
N ALA A 72 -6.76 0.86 20.15
CA ALA A 72 -7.88 0.79 19.22
C ALA A 72 -8.16 2.14 18.56
N ALA A 73 -8.22 3.22 19.35
CA ALA A 73 -8.45 4.57 18.84
C ALA A 73 -7.30 5.02 17.91
N LYS A 74 -6.05 4.82 18.34
CA LYS A 74 -4.85 5.08 17.52
C LYS A 74 -4.90 4.30 16.21
N HIS A 75 -5.24 3.01 16.25
CA HIS A 75 -5.30 2.17 15.06
C HIS A 75 -6.31 2.71 14.04
N LYS A 76 -7.53 3.05 14.49
CA LYS A 76 -8.60 3.57 13.63
C LYS A 76 -8.23 4.90 12.98
N LEU A 77 -7.71 5.84 13.75
CA LEU A 77 -7.24 7.13 13.21
C LEU A 77 -6.03 6.95 12.29
N THR A 78 -5.10 6.05 12.63
CA THR A 78 -3.96 5.76 11.75
C THR A 78 -4.39 5.14 10.43
N ALA A 79 -5.40 4.27 10.43
CA ALA A 79 -5.98 3.72 9.22
C ALA A 79 -6.71 4.79 8.39
N TYR A 80 -7.40 5.73 9.04
CA TYR A 80 -8.07 6.83 8.33
C TYR A 80 -7.06 7.78 7.65
N PHE A 81 -6.00 8.18 8.36
CA PHE A 81 -4.96 9.07 7.83
C PHE A 81 -3.92 8.36 6.98
N ALA A 82 -3.94 7.03 6.91
CA ALA A 82 -3.21 6.30 5.89
C ALA A 82 -3.66 6.83 4.52
N PRO A 83 -2.78 6.84 3.51
CA PRO A 83 -3.22 7.18 2.17
C PRO A 83 -4.39 6.26 1.85
N LYS A 84 -5.56 6.81 1.54
CA LYS A 84 -6.62 6.03 0.89
C LYS A 84 -5.95 5.44 -0.33
N LYS A 85 -5.61 4.14 -0.27
CA LYS A 85 -5.09 3.43 -1.43
C LYS A 85 -6.15 3.61 -2.49
N ASN A 86 -5.88 4.45 -3.47
CA ASN A 86 -6.77 4.57 -4.59
C ASN A 86 -6.53 3.28 -5.39
N THR A 87 -7.33 2.26 -5.09
CA THR A 87 -7.20 0.94 -5.71
C THR A 87 -7.20 1.08 -7.24
N GLU A 88 -8.04 1.97 -7.79
CA GLU A 88 -8.04 2.27 -9.23
C GLU A 88 -6.74 2.89 -9.73
N TYR A 89 -6.07 3.73 -8.93
CA TYR A 89 -4.77 4.28 -9.29
C TYR A 89 -3.66 3.22 -9.27
N GLU A 90 -3.70 2.28 -8.32
CA GLU A 90 -2.75 1.17 -8.28
C GLU A 90 -3.00 0.19 -9.44
N ILE A 91 -4.27 -0.12 -9.74
CA ILE A 91 -4.67 -0.87 -10.93
C ILE A 91 -4.19 -0.15 -12.19
N TYR A 92 -4.38 1.16 -12.28
CA TYR A 92 -3.92 1.97 -13.41
C TYR A 92 -2.40 1.87 -13.61
N LYS A 93 -1.59 1.96 -12.55
CA LYS A 93 -0.14 1.71 -12.62
C LYS A 93 0.18 0.30 -13.10
N PHE A 94 -0.51 -0.71 -12.55
CA PHE A 94 -0.34 -2.10 -12.94
C PHE A 94 -0.65 -2.31 -14.43
N ARG A 95 -1.76 -1.76 -14.93
CA ARG A 95 -2.19 -1.88 -16.34
C ARG A 95 -1.29 -1.15 -17.32
N GLN A 96 -0.64 -0.07 -16.89
CA GLN A 96 0.35 0.62 -17.71
C GLN A 96 1.70 -0.09 -17.78
N ALA A 97 1.98 -1.04 -16.89
CA ALA A 97 3.26 -1.74 -16.87
C ALA A 97 3.45 -2.58 -18.15
N LYS A 98 4.52 -2.27 -18.88
CA LYS A 98 5.01 -3.04 -20.03
C LYS A 98 6.44 -3.51 -19.76
N GLN A 99 6.82 -4.63 -20.35
CA GLN A 99 8.19 -5.15 -20.30
C GLN A 99 9.11 -4.17 -21.04
N THR A 100 10.21 -3.76 -20.41
CA THR A 100 11.20 -2.92 -21.10
C THR A 100 12.07 -3.77 -22.04
N SER A 101 12.85 -3.12 -22.90
CA SER A 101 13.75 -3.80 -23.87
C SER A 101 14.77 -4.70 -23.20
N ASP A 102 15.27 -4.29 -22.03
CA ASP A 102 16.38 -4.95 -21.32
C ASP A 102 15.89 -5.79 -20.13
N GLU A 103 14.58 -5.87 -19.92
CA GLU A 103 13.97 -6.59 -18.81
C GLU A 103 13.61 -8.01 -19.23
N THR A 104 14.12 -9.00 -18.50
CA THR A 104 13.73 -10.41 -18.69
C THR A 104 12.31 -10.65 -18.22
N ILE A 105 11.68 -11.73 -18.68
CA ILE A 105 10.33 -12.10 -18.28
C ILE A 105 10.23 -12.31 -16.76
N ASP A 106 11.28 -12.83 -16.13
CA ASP A 106 11.31 -13.06 -14.69
C ASP A 106 11.35 -11.75 -13.89
N SER A 107 12.10 -10.76 -14.37
CA SER A 107 12.14 -9.43 -13.78
C SER A 107 10.79 -8.74 -13.95
N PHE A 108 10.20 -8.81 -15.15
CA PHE A 108 8.88 -8.24 -15.42
C PHE A 108 7.78 -8.88 -14.58
N HIS A 109 7.77 -10.21 -14.48
CA HIS A 109 6.84 -10.95 -13.61
C HIS A 109 6.98 -10.52 -12.15
N THR A 110 8.21 -10.39 -11.64
CA THR A 110 8.47 -9.94 -10.27
C THR A 110 7.92 -8.53 -10.04
N ARG A 111 8.16 -7.60 -10.96
CA ARG A 111 7.67 -6.22 -10.89
C ARG A 111 6.14 -6.17 -10.93
N LEU A 112 5.50 -6.97 -11.78
CA LEU A 112 4.03 -7.08 -11.82
C LEU A 112 3.46 -7.59 -10.51
N ARG A 113 4.11 -8.57 -9.86
CA ARG A 113 3.67 -9.03 -8.53
C ARG A 113 3.78 -7.95 -7.47
N GLN A 114 4.83 -7.13 -7.50
CA GLN A 114 4.99 -6.00 -6.59
C GLN A 114 3.89 -4.94 -6.79
N LEU A 115 3.58 -4.59 -8.04
CA LEU A 115 2.51 -3.64 -8.36
C LEU A 115 1.13 -4.18 -7.95
N ALA A 116 0.90 -5.48 -8.08
CA ALA A 116 -0.38 -6.09 -7.75
C ALA A 116 -0.71 -6.13 -6.24
N VAL A 117 0.28 -5.96 -5.35
CA VAL A 117 0.09 -6.03 -3.88
C VAL A 117 -1.01 -5.07 -3.38
N ASN A 118 -1.14 -3.91 -4.01
CA ASN A 118 -2.09 -2.87 -3.61
C ASN A 118 -3.31 -2.77 -4.54
N CYS A 119 -3.46 -3.68 -5.50
CA CYS A 119 -4.54 -3.65 -6.49
C CYS A 119 -5.81 -4.37 -6.03
N GLU A 120 -5.78 -5.08 -4.90
CA GLU A 120 -6.94 -5.80 -4.33
C GLU A 120 -7.61 -6.79 -5.31
N PHE A 121 -6.82 -7.37 -6.23
CA PHE A 121 -7.32 -8.35 -7.19
C PHE A 121 -7.81 -9.62 -6.50
N THR A 122 -8.97 -10.13 -6.93
CA THR A 122 -9.50 -11.43 -6.47
C THR A 122 -8.56 -12.58 -6.84
N GLU A 123 -7.98 -12.54 -8.03
CA GLU A 123 -7.01 -13.54 -8.51
C GLU A 123 -5.77 -12.87 -9.12
N THR A 124 -4.80 -12.53 -8.26
CA THR A 124 -3.55 -11.88 -8.69
C THR A 124 -2.83 -12.63 -9.80
N SER A 125 -2.77 -13.97 -9.75
CA SER A 125 -2.08 -14.76 -10.78
C SER A 125 -2.74 -14.64 -12.16
N LYS A 126 -4.07 -14.53 -12.21
CA LYS A 126 -4.82 -14.32 -13.46
C LYS A 126 -4.54 -12.94 -14.03
N GLU A 127 -4.50 -11.93 -13.17
CA GLU A 127 -4.21 -10.56 -13.58
C GLU A 127 -2.78 -10.38 -14.07
N VAL A 128 -1.81 -10.96 -13.37
CA VAL A 128 -0.41 -11.00 -13.79
C VAL A 128 -0.26 -11.73 -15.13
N LYS A 129 -0.93 -12.88 -15.33
CA LYS A 129 -0.94 -13.59 -16.62
C LYS A 129 -1.45 -12.69 -17.74
N SER A 130 -2.60 -12.05 -17.54
CA SER A 130 -3.20 -11.13 -18.52
C SER A 130 -2.27 -9.96 -18.85
N GLN A 131 -1.65 -9.37 -17.83
CA GLN A 131 -0.75 -8.24 -18.00
C GLN A 131 0.56 -8.63 -18.71
N ILE A 132 1.08 -9.84 -18.47
CA ILE A 132 2.23 -10.36 -19.23
C ILE A 132 1.88 -10.46 -20.72
N ILE A 133 0.71 -11.01 -21.06
CA ILE A 133 0.28 -11.16 -22.47
C ILE A 133 0.18 -9.79 -23.16
N GLN A 134 -0.38 -8.79 -22.47
CA GLN A 134 -0.54 -7.44 -23.00
C GLN A 134 0.79 -6.67 -23.08
N GLY A 135 1.63 -6.81 -22.05
CA GLY A 135 2.80 -5.96 -21.82
C GLY A 135 4.14 -6.56 -22.25
N CYS A 136 4.24 -7.84 -22.61
CA CYS A 136 5.50 -8.45 -23.04
C CYS A 136 6.00 -7.85 -24.37
N HIS A 137 7.31 -7.81 -24.60
CA HIS A 137 7.85 -7.35 -25.90
C HIS A 137 7.77 -8.44 -26.98
N SER A 138 7.84 -9.72 -26.59
CA SER A 138 7.84 -10.85 -27.53
C SER A 138 6.46 -11.06 -28.16
N THR A 139 6.33 -10.67 -29.43
CA THR A 139 5.11 -10.90 -30.23
C THR A 139 4.83 -12.40 -30.39
N ARG A 140 5.88 -13.23 -30.41
CA ARG A 140 5.74 -14.70 -30.49
C ARG A 140 5.13 -15.27 -29.22
N LEU A 141 5.59 -14.83 -28.04
CA LEU A 141 5.00 -15.21 -26.75
C LEU A 141 3.52 -14.80 -26.69
N ARG A 142 3.21 -13.54 -27.03
CA ARG A 142 1.84 -13.03 -27.04
C ARG A 142 0.92 -13.86 -27.93
N ARG A 143 1.33 -14.14 -29.16
CA ARG A 143 0.55 -14.95 -30.11
C ARG A 143 0.30 -16.37 -29.61
N LYS A 144 1.31 -17.01 -28.99
CA LYS A 144 1.16 -18.34 -28.41
C LYS A 144 0.14 -18.32 -27.27
N ALA A 145 0.28 -17.38 -26.34
CA ALA A 145 -0.60 -17.26 -25.17
C ALA A 145 -2.06 -16.90 -25.50
N LEU A 146 -2.31 -16.23 -26.64
CA LEU A 146 -3.66 -15.94 -27.11
C LEU A 146 -4.32 -17.12 -27.85
N ARG A 147 -3.55 -18.14 -28.25
CA ARG A 147 -4.06 -19.34 -28.92
C ARG A 147 -4.27 -20.51 -27.96
N GLU A 148 -3.39 -20.64 -26.97
CA GLU A 148 -3.36 -21.75 -26.03
C GLU A 148 -3.76 -21.24 -24.64
N ASP A 149 -4.75 -21.87 -24.01
CA ASP A 149 -5.00 -21.60 -22.59
C ASP A 149 -3.89 -22.24 -21.76
N THR A 150 -3.13 -21.41 -21.06
CA THR A 150 -1.98 -21.83 -20.26
C THR A 150 -2.03 -21.21 -18.88
N THR A 151 -1.37 -21.84 -17.92
CA THR A 151 -1.17 -21.30 -16.58
C THR A 151 -0.13 -20.18 -16.62
N LEU A 152 -0.10 -19.34 -15.57
CA LEU A 152 0.94 -18.32 -15.44
C LEU A 152 2.36 -18.95 -15.49
N GLU A 153 2.54 -20.09 -14.82
CA GLU A 153 3.81 -20.82 -14.81
C GLU A 153 4.18 -21.34 -16.20
N GLY A 154 3.21 -21.90 -16.93
CA GLY A 154 3.41 -22.36 -18.32
C GLY A 154 3.77 -21.22 -19.28
N LEU A 155 3.16 -20.05 -19.09
CA LEU A 155 3.47 -18.84 -19.83
C LEU A 155 4.90 -18.36 -19.56
N ILE A 156 5.32 -18.29 -18.29
CA ILE A 156 6.67 -17.87 -17.91
C ILE A 156 7.70 -18.88 -18.44
N SER A 157 7.45 -20.18 -18.33
CA SER A 157 8.33 -21.22 -18.87
C SER A 157 8.52 -21.07 -20.38
N SER A 158 7.42 -20.85 -21.12
CA SER A 158 7.48 -20.60 -22.57
C SER A 158 8.27 -19.33 -22.90
N ALA A 159 8.10 -18.27 -22.12
CA ALA A 159 8.82 -17.02 -22.31
C ALA A 159 10.33 -17.19 -22.09
N ARG A 160 10.75 -17.87 -21.02
CA ARG A 160 12.16 -18.16 -20.75
C ARG A 160 12.81 -18.97 -21.89
N ALA A 161 12.10 -19.95 -22.43
CA ALA A 161 12.58 -20.74 -23.56
C ALA A 161 12.78 -19.88 -24.83
N LEU A 162 11.87 -18.92 -25.07
CA LEU A 162 12.01 -17.97 -26.18
C LEU A 162 13.21 -17.03 -25.99
N GLU A 163 13.37 -16.44 -24.80
CA GLU A 163 14.50 -15.56 -24.47
C GLU A 163 15.85 -16.27 -24.64
N LEU A 164 15.93 -17.55 -24.24
CA LEU A 164 17.13 -18.36 -24.43
C LEU A 164 17.42 -18.58 -25.92
N SER A 165 16.40 -18.94 -26.71
CA SER A 165 16.56 -19.18 -28.15
C SER A 165 17.00 -17.93 -28.93
N GLU A 166 16.52 -16.75 -28.52
CA GLU A 166 16.88 -15.46 -29.14
C GLU A 166 18.32 -15.04 -28.80
N LYS A 167 18.78 -15.32 -27.57
CA LYS A 167 20.18 -15.10 -27.17
C LYS A 167 21.16 -15.99 -27.93
N THR A 168 20.82 -17.26 -28.16
CA THR A 168 21.69 -18.18 -28.90
C THR A 168 21.66 -17.92 -30.41
N GLY A 169 20.55 -17.43 -30.96
CA GLY A 169 20.42 -17.11 -32.40
C GLY A 169 21.15 -15.85 -32.87
N ASN A 170 21.38 -14.86 -32.00
CA ASN A 170 22.10 -13.61 -32.32
C ASN A 170 23.63 -13.72 -32.16
N GLY A 171 24.15 -14.92 -31.85
CA GLY A 171 25.57 -15.17 -31.60
C GLY A 171 26.38 -15.74 -32.77
N ASN A 172 25.80 -15.81 -33.97
CA ASN A 172 26.45 -16.29 -35.20
C ASN A 172 26.51 -15.20 -36.28
#